data_AF-A0A920JWF3-F1
#
_entry.id   AF-A0A920JWF3-F1
#
_cell.length_a   1.000
_cell.length_b   1.000
_cell.length_c   1.000
_cell.angle_alpha   90.00
_cell.angle_beta   90.00
_cell.angle_gamma   90.00
#
_symmetry.space_group_name_H-M   'P 1'
#
loop_
_entity.id
_entity.type
_entity.pdbx_description
1 polymer ?
#
loop_
_entity_poly.entity_id
_entity_poly.type
_entity_poly.pdbx_seq_one_letter_code
_entity_poly.pdbx_strand_id
1 'polypeptide(L)'
;MNQETEEPKVDFAIFSPVLIVVLASAIPLMIFPEPAAEAVMSARTFIMDNFLWLYLVAGLSALAFCMWLAFGRYGNVKLGQANEEPEYSNIHWIAMMFTLLLVQVLLHGDLLSQYFISQKPPFNFTPGSHEAFEWAHVYPMLHWGIIPWAIYALPAVPIAYMLYVREYPVLRISSACDGALPTKAETK
;
A
#
# COMPACT_ATOMS: atom_id res chain seq x y z
N MET A 1 27.57 13.10 -18.49
CA MET A 1 26.49 12.90 -19.48
C MET A 1 25.48 14.02 -19.22
N ASN A 2 25.54 15.09 -20.01
CA ASN A 2 24.71 16.27 -19.84
C ASN A 2 23.30 15.94 -20.31
N GLN A 3 22.42 15.57 -19.39
CA GLN A 3 20.99 15.73 -19.60
C GLN A 3 20.62 17.00 -18.86
N GLU A 4 20.34 18.08 -19.60
CA GLU A 4 19.57 19.19 -19.06
C GLU A 4 18.27 18.59 -18.53
N THR A 5 18.12 18.55 -17.21
CA THR A 5 16.87 18.11 -16.58
C THR A 5 15.82 19.16 -16.90
N GLU A 6 15.07 18.95 -17.99
CA GLU A 6 13.82 19.71 -18.22
C GLU A 6 13.04 19.71 -16.91
N GLU A 7 12.58 20.88 -16.47
CA GLU A 7 11.75 20.96 -15.27
C GLU A 7 10.55 20.01 -15.41
N PRO A 8 10.25 19.23 -14.37
CA PRO A 8 9.14 18.29 -14.42
C PRO A 8 7.82 19.05 -14.66
N LYS A 9 7.24 18.87 -15.84
CA LYS A 9 5.96 19.49 -16.24
C LYS A 9 4.80 18.70 -15.66
N VAL A 10 3.75 19.40 -15.23
CA VAL A 10 2.51 18.77 -14.75
C VAL A 10 1.83 18.03 -15.90
N ASP A 11 1.58 16.74 -15.70
CA ASP A 11 0.81 15.93 -16.64
C ASP A 11 -0.70 16.15 -16.42
N PHE A 12 -1.26 17.12 -17.14
CA PHE A 12 -2.67 17.50 -17.01
C PHE A 12 -3.65 16.38 -17.36
N ALA A 13 -3.23 15.39 -18.17
CA ALA A 13 -4.07 14.23 -18.48
C ALA A 13 -4.29 13.33 -17.25
N ILE A 14 -3.33 13.32 -16.32
CA ILE A 14 -3.44 12.59 -15.04
C ILE A 14 -4.01 13.52 -13.95
N PHE A 15 -3.51 14.76 -13.89
CA PHE A 15 -3.87 15.69 -12.82
C PHE A 15 -5.36 16.08 -12.84
N SER A 16 -5.93 16.40 -14.01
CA SER A 16 -7.30 16.90 -14.08
C SER A 16 -8.34 15.85 -13.64
N PRO A 17 -8.31 14.58 -14.10
CA PRO A 17 -9.23 13.56 -13.60
C PRO A 17 -9.11 13.33 -12.09
N VAL A 18 -7.88 13.29 -11.55
CA VAL A 18 -7.66 13.11 -10.10
C VAL A 18 -8.26 14.27 -9.33
N LEU A 19 -8.01 15.52 -9.75
CA LEU A 19 -8.57 16.70 -9.11
C LEU A 19 -10.10 16.68 -9.13
N ILE A 20 -10.71 16.31 -10.26
CA ILE A 20 -12.16 16.23 -10.37
C ILE A 20 -12.72 15.20 -9.39
N VAL A 21 -12.14 14.00 -9.31
CA VAL A 21 -12.62 12.95 -8.37
C VAL A 21 -12.45 13.38 -6.91
N VAL A 22 -11.33 14.03 -6.57
CA VAL A 22 -11.10 14.55 -5.21
C VAL A 22 -12.12 15.63 -4.87
N LEU A 23 -12.35 16.61 -5.74
CA LEU A 23 -13.34 17.66 -5.48
C LEU A 23 -14.77 17.11 -5.45
N ALA A 24 -15.11 16.19 -6.35
CA ALA A 24 -16.43 15.57 -6.41
C ALA A 24 -16.76 14.74 -5.16
N SER A 25 -15.75 14.16 -4.50
CA SER A 25 -15.93 13.45 -3.23
C SER A 25 -15.88 14.38 -2.01
N ALA A 26 -14.98 15.36 -2.00
CA ALA A 26 -14.79 16.25 -0.86
C ALA A 26 -15.88 17.32 -0.70
N ILE A 27 -16.38 17.89 -1.81
CA ILE A 27 -17.38 18.97 -1.76
C ILE A 27 -18.71 18.51 -1.11
N PRO A 28 -19.30 17.36 -1.49
CA PRO A 28 -20.51 16.86 -0.83
C PRO A 28 -20.31 16.61 0.67
N LEU A 29 -19.15 16.10 1.08
CA LEU A 29 -18.82 15.88 2.50
C LEU A 29 -18.72 17.19 3.29
N MET A 30 -18.27 18.27 2.64
CA MET A 30 -18.18 19.59 3.29
C MET A 30 -19.53 20.31 3.38
N ILE A 31 -20.38 20.20 2.36
CA ILE A 31 -21.65 20.94 2.28
C ILE A 31 -22.80 20.17 2.95
N PHE A 32 -22.83 18.83 2.80
CA PHE A 32 -23.89 17.96 3.29
C PHE A 32 -23.32 16.76 4.08
N PRO A 33 -22.71 17.02 5.26
CA PRO A 33 -21.91 16.02 5.97
C PRO A 33 -22.72 14.77 6.37
N GLU A 34 -23.94 14.93 6.88
CA GLU A 34 -24.77 13.81 7.33
C GLU A 34 -25.19 12.89 6.17
N PRO A 35 -25.89 13.37 5.11
CA PRO A 35 -26.27 12.51 3.98
C PRO A 35 -25.06 11.91 3.25
N ALA A 36 -23.96 12.67 3.14
CA ALA A 36 -22.75 12.17 2.50
C ALA A 36 -22.09 11.05 3.32
N ALA A 37 -22.04 11.17 4.65
CA ALA A 37 -21.53 10.12 5.52
C ALA A 37 -22.39 8.86 5.47
N GLU A 38 -23.72 9.00 5.44
CA GLU A 38 -24.64 7.86 5.27
C GLU A 38 -24.43 7.14 3.94
N ALA A 39 -24.30 7.90 2.84
CA ALA A 39 -24.02 7.34 1.52
C ALA A 39 -22.68 6.58 1.47
N VAL A 40 -21.62 7.16 2.05
CA VAL A 40 -20.30 6.51 2.16
C VAL A 40 -20.39 5.25 3.01
N MET A 41 -21.10 5.29 4.13
CA MET A 41 -21.23 4.15 5.03
C MET A 41 -22.06 3.02 4.39
N SER A 42 -23.12 3.36 3.65
CA SER A 42 -23.90 2.41 2.86
C SER A 42 -23.05 1.74 1.78
N ALA A 43 -22.29 2.52 1.00
CA ALA A 43 -21.37 2.00 -0.01
C ALA A 43 -20.30 1.09 0.62
N ARG A 44 -19.72 1.50 1.76
CA ARG A 44 -18.76 0.70 2.51
C ARG A 44 -19.39 -0.64 2.94
N THR A 45 -20.56 -0.63 3.55
CA THR A 45 -21.26 -1.85 3.99
C THR A 45 -21.55 -2.76 2.81
N PHE A 46 -22.05 -2.22 1.70
CA PHE A 46 -22.26 -2.99 0.46
C PHE A 46 -20.98 -3.68 -0.02
N ILE A 47 -19.85 -2.96 -0.06
CA ILE A 47 -18.57 -3.53 -0.47
C ILE A 47 -18.12 -4.62 0.50
N MET A 48 -18.22 -4.38 1.81
CA MET A 48 -17.79 -5.35 2.82
C MET A 48 -18.67 -6.60 2.81
N ASP A 49 -19.99 -6.47 2.67
CA ASP A 49 -20.89 -7.63 2.70
C ASP A 49 -20.73 -8.52 1.46
N ASN A 50 -20.41 -7.93 0.29
CA ASN A 50 -20.37 -8.67 -0.99
C ASN A 50 -18.95 -9.04 -1.46
N PHE A 51 -17.95 -8.21 -1.13
CA PHE A 51 -16.60 -8.30 -1.69
C PHE A 51 -15.50 -8.47 -0.66
N LEU A 52 -15.81 -8.62 0.65
CA LEU A 52 -14.77 -8.86 1.67
C LEU A 52 -13.87 -10.06 1.34
N TRP A 53 -14.42 -11.12 0.75
CA TRP A 53 -13.64 -12.28 0.31
C TRP A 53 -12.55 -11.89 -0.70
N LEU A 54 -12.80 -10.91 -1.57
CA LEU A 54 -11.83 -10.43 -2.55
C LEU A 54 -10.66 -9.73 -1.86
N TYR A 55 -10.91 -8.96 -0.79
CA TYR A 55 -9.85 -8.35 0.02
C TYR A 55 -8.96 -9.41 0.68
N LEU A 56 -9.56 -10.48 1.22
CA LEU A 56 -8.81 -11.58 1.84
C LEU A 56 -7.96 -12.33 0.82
N VAL A 57 -8.54 -12.68 -0.33
CA VAL A 57 -7.82 -13.36 -1.42
C VAL A 57 -6.70 -12.46 -1.98
N ALA A 58 -6.96 -11.18 -2.18
CA ALA A 58 -5.96 -10.23 -2.66
C ALA A 58 -4.76 -10.16 -1.70
N GLY A 59 -5.01 -9.99 -0.39
CA GLY A 59 -3.94 -9.96 0.61
C GLY A 59 -3.14 -11.26 0.69
N LEU A 60 -3.82 -12.41 0.71
CA LEU A 60 -3.16 -13.73 0.71
C LEU A 60 -2.37 -13.98 -0.58
N SER A 61 -2.90 -13.58 -1.73
CA SER A 61 -2.21 -13.72 -3.01
C SER A 61 -0.98 -12.83 -3.11
N ALA A 62 -1.04 -11.59 -2.58
CA ALA A 62 0.11 -10.70 -2.50
C ALA A 62 1.20 -11.32 -1.62
N LEU A 63 0.84 -11.85 -0.45
CA LEU A 63 1.79 -12.56 0.42
C LEU A 63 2.40 -13.77 -0.28
N ALA A 64 1.59 -14.63 -0.88
CA ALA A 64 2.07 -15.80 -1.61
C ALA A 64 3.03 -15.42 -2.75
N PHE A 65 2.71 -14.35 -3.49
CA PHE A 65 3.56 -13.85 -4.57
C PHE A 65 4.88 -13.28 -4.06
N CYS A 66 4.87 -12.48 -2.99
CA CYS A 66 6.09 -11.96 -2.37
C CYS A 66 6.98 -13.08 -1.82
N MET A 67 6.38 -14.11 -1.19
CA MET A 67 7.10 -15.30 -0.74
C MET A 67 7.72 -16.05 -1.92
N TRP A 68 6.98 -16.21 -3.03
CA TRP A 68 7.52 -16.82 -4.24
C TRP A 68 8.66 -16.00 -4.86
N LEU A 69 8.60 -14.66 -4.82
CA LEU A 69 9.71 -13.81 -5.23
C LEU A 69 10.93 -13.99 -4.33
N ALA A 70 10.74 -13.96 -3.00
CA ALA A 70 11.81 -14.02 -2.02
C ALA A 70 12.52 -15.38 -1.97
N PHE A 71 11.76 -16.50 -2.03
CA PHE A 71 12.29 -17.85 -1.91
C PHE A 71 12.44 -18.58 -3.26
N GLY A 72 11.90 -18.02 -4.34
CA GLY A 72 11.96 -18.60 -5.67
C GLY A 72 13.19 -18.16 -6.46
N ARG A 73 13.14 -18.40 -7.77
CA ARG A 73 14.23 -18.09 -8.72
C ARG A 73 14.66 -16.62 -8.75
N TYR A 74 13.79 -15.72 -8.32
CA TYR A 74 14.01 -14.27 -8.40
C TYR A 74 14.57 -13.66 -7.11
N GLY A 75 14.69 -14.42 -6.01
CA GLY A 75 15.12 -13.89 -4.72
C GLY A 75 16.56 -13.36 -4.69
N ASN A 76 17.40 -13.86 -5.61
CA ASN A 76 18.79 -13.42 -5.77
C ASN A 76 18.96 -12.33 -6.85
N VAL A 77 17.85 -11.85 -7.45
CA VAL A 77 17.93 -10.76 -8.43
C VAL A 77 18.21 -9.46 -7.69
N LYS A 78 19.33 -8.83 -8.05
CA LYS A 78 19.74 -7.54 -7.53
C LYS A 78 18.91 -6.42 -8.17
N LEU A 79 18.36 -5.54 -7.35
CA LEU A 79 17.60 -4.34 -7.78
C LEU A 79 18.56 -3.16 -7.96
N GLY A 80 19.42 -3.24 -8.96
CA GLY A 80 20.45 -2.25 -9.29
C GLY A 80 21.42 -2.80 -10.32
N GLN A 81 22.48 -2.06 -10.61
CA GLN A 81 23.50 -2.52 -11.56
C GLN A 81 24.32 -3.68 -11.00
N ALA A 82 24.85 -4.55 -11.87
CA ALA A 82 25.59 -5.74 -11.46
C ALA A 82 26.73 -5.43 -10.48
N ASN A 83 27.44 -4.32 -10.68
CA ASN A 83 28.59 -3.89 -9.89
C ASN A 83 28.28 -2.87 -8.78
N GLU A 84 27.01 -2.54 -8.54
CA GLU A 84 26.62 -1.48 -7.62
C GLU A 84 26.42 -1.97 -6.18
N GLU A 85 27.11 -1.42 -5.19
CA GLU A 85 26.87 -1.83 -3.80
C GLU A 85 25.62 -1.13 -3.22
N PRO A 86 24.96 -1.70 -2.20
CA PRO A 86 23.87 -1.02 -1.52
C PRO A 86 24.30 0.36 -1.01
N GLU A 87 23.55 1.40 -1.36
CA GLU A 87 23.83 2.79 -0.95
C GLU A 87 23.83 2.95 0.58
N TYR A 88 22.99 2.17 1.26
CA TYR A 88 22.86 2.17 2.72
C TYR A 88 23.24 0.81 3.29
N SER A 89 23.98 0.81 4.40
CA SER A 89 24.21 -0.42 5.16
C SER A 89 22.91 -0.98 5.72
N ASN A 90 22.88 -2.29 6.00
CA ASN A 90 21.68 -2.98 6.50
C ASN A 90 21.10 -2.32 7.77
N ILE A 91 21.93 -1.82 8.68
CA ILE A 91 21.47 -1.14 9.90
C ILE A 91 20.76 0.18 9.56
N HIS A 92 21.34 0.99 8.67
CA HIS A 92 20.71 2.25 8.24
C HIS A 92 19.41 1.98 7.48
N TRP A 93 19.37 0.96 6.62
CA TRP A 93 18.17 0.56 5.91
C TRP A 93 17.04 0.13 6.86
N ILE A 94 17.35 -0.72 7.85
CA ILE A 94 16.39 -1.11 8.90
C ILE A 94 15.92 0.13 9.69
N ALA A 95 16.83 1.03 10.04
CA ALA A 95 16.47 2.26 10.75
C ALA A 95 15.50 3.14 9.94
N MET A 96 15.69 3.26 8.62
CA MET A 96 14.75 3.98 7.74
C MET A 96 13.36 3.32 7.70
N MET A 97 13.27 1.99 7.80
CA MET A 97 11.97 1.32 7.91
C MET A 97 11.31 1.56 9.27
N PHE A 98 12.09 1.66 10.36
CA PHE A 98 11.57 1.98 11.70
C PHE A 98 11.03 3.41 11.82
N THR A 99 11.59 4.39 11.12
CA THR A 99 11.07 5.77 11.17
C THR A 99 9.66 5.88 10.59
N LEU A 100 9.34 5.07 9.58
CA LEU A 100 7.97 4.96 9.04
C LEU A 100 6.97 4.45 10.09
N LEU A 101 7.41 3.58 11.01
CA LEU A 101 6.56 3.02 12.07
C LEU A 101 6.26 4.00 13.20
N LEU A 102 7.11 5.00 13.45
CA LEU A 102 6.88 5.98 14.52
C LEU A 102 5.67 6.86 14.23
N VAL A 103 5.45 7.22 12.97
CA VAL A 103 4.29 8.04 12.54
C VAL A 103 2.99 7.28 12.76
N GLN A 104 2.99 5.98 12.47
CA GLN A 104 1.85 5.07 12.64
C GLN A 104 1.34 5.05 14.09
N VAL A 105 2.25 4.81 15.04
CA VAL A 105 1.93 4.68 16.47
C VAL A 105 1.40 5.99 17.07
N LEU A 106 1.99 7.13 16.68
CA LEU A 106 1.63 8.44 17.21
C LEU A 106 0.27 8.94 16.72
N LEU A 107 -0.12 8.62 15.47
CA LEU A 107 -1.37 9.12 14.87
C LEU A 107 -2.57 8.20 15.12
N HIS A 108 -2.38 6.88 15.16
CA HIS A 108 -3.48 5.92 15.27
C HIS A 108 -3.76 5.44 16.69
N GLY A 109 -2.96 5.85 17.68
CA GLY A 109 -3.17 5.46 19.06
C GLY A 109 -3.02 3.95 19.27
N ASP A 110 -2.12 3.30 18.53
CA ASP A 110 -1.93 1.83 18.56
C ASP A 110 -1.66 1.30 19.98
N LEU A 111 -1.11 2.12 20.86
CA LEU A 111 -0.92 1.80 22.28
C LEU A 111 -2.23 1.53 23.04
N LEU A 112 -3.34 2.10 22.58
CA LEU A 112 -4.68 1.91 23.14
C LEU A 112 -5.54 0.94 22.32
N SER A 113 -5.07 0.51 21.15
CA SER A 113 -5.84 -0.34 20.22
C SER A 113 -6.33 -1.62 20.89
N GLN A 114 -5.50 -2.25 21.73
CA GLN A 114 -5.84 -3.47 22.47
C GLN A 114 -7.00 -3.23 23.44
N TYR A 115 -6.99 -2.09 24.14
CA TYR A 115 -8.09 -1.70 25.01
C TYR A 115 -9.38 -1.53 24.21
N PHE A 116 -9.35 -0.75 23.12
CA PHE A 116 -10.54 -0.54 22.28
C PHE A 116 -11.08 -1.83 21.66
N ILE A 117 -10.21 -2.73 21.21
CA ILE A 117 -10.60 -4.03 20.65
C ILE A 117 -11.20 -4.91 21.74
N SER A 118 -10.66 -4.93 22.97
CA SER A 118 -11.28 -5.69 24.07
C SER A 118 -12.68 -5.20 24.44
N GLN A 119 -12.97 -3.91 24.25
CA GLN A 119 -14.29 -3.31 24.50
C GLN A 119 -15.26 -3.50 23.33
N LYS A 120 -14.74 -3.66 22.11
CA LYS A 120 -15.52 -3.94 20.89
C LYS A 120 -14.87 -5.10 20.14
N PRO A 121 -14.95 -6.31 20.69
CA PRO A 121 -14.20 -7.43 20.15
C PRO A 121 -14.76 -7.90 18.81
N PRO A 122 -13.90 -8.42 17.92
CA PRO A 122 -14.36 -9.08 16.70
C PRO A 122 -15.15 -10.34 17.04
N PHE A 123 -15.90 -10.88 16.08
CA PHE A 123 -16.56 -12.19 16.19
C PHE A 123 -17.62 -12.32 17.32
N ASN A 124 -18.19 -11.20 17.77
CA ASN A 124 -19.25 -11.13 18.79
C ASN A 124 -18.86 -11.72 20.17
N PHE A 125 -17.59 -11.64 20.57
CA PHE A 125 -17.21 -11.94 21.95
C PHE A 125 -17.83 -10.94 22.95
N THR A 126 -17.95 -11.34 24.21
CA THR A 126 -18.43 -10.46 25.27
C THR A 126 -17.36 -9.39 25.56
N PRO A 127 -17.69 -8.09 25.52
CA PRO A 127 -16.75 -7.02 25.86
C PRO A 127 -16.11 -7.24 27.24
N GLY A 128 -14.79 -7.08 27.31
CA GLY A 128 -14.02 -7.25 28.54
C GLY A 128 -13.89 -8.70 29.06
N SER A 129 -14.34 -9.70 28.29
CA SER A 129 -14.11 -11.11 28.62
C SER A 129 -12.65 -11.50 28.42
N HIS A 130 -12.28 -12.68 28.92
CA HIS A 130 -10.94 -13.23 28.73
C HIS A 130 -10.64 -13.44 27.23
N GLU A 131 -11.59 -14.01 26.49
CA GLU A 131 -11.49 -14.25 25.05
C GLU A 131 -11.35 -12.93 24.27
N ALA A 132 -12.10 -11.89 24.64
CA ALA A 132 -11.97 -10.57 24.04
C ALA A 132 -10.56 -9.98 24.24
N PHE A 133 -9.94 -10.21 25.40
CA PHE A 133 -8.58 -9.79 25.68
C PHE A 133 -7.53 -10.59 24.91
N GLU A 134 -7.68 -11.91 24.79
CA GLU A 134 -6.81 -12.75 23.96
C GLU A 134 -6.83 -12.29 22.50
N TRP A 135 -8.02 -12.07 21.94
CA TRP A 135 -8.17 -11.58 20.57
C TRP A 135 -7.69 -10.14 20.38
N ALA A 136 -7.76 -9.30 21.42
CA ALA A 136 -7.23 -7.94 21.36
C ALA A 136 -5.72 -7.89 21.10
N HIS A 137 -4.97 -8.94 21.45
CA HIS A 137 -3.54 -9.05 21.11
C HIS A 137 -3.30 -9.59 19.69
N VAL A 138 -4.10 -10.57 19.26
CA VAL A 138 -3.91 -11.25 17.97
C VAL A 138 -4.43 -10.43 16.79
N TYR A 139 -5.58 -9.77 16.97
CA TYR A 139 -6.26 -9.06 15.89
C TYR A 139 -5.44 -7.90 15.29
N PRO A 140 -4.71 -7.09 16.08
CA PRO A 140 -3.78 -6.11 15.52
C PRO A 140 -2.64 -6.76 14.74
N MET A 141 -2.12 -7.91 15.17
CA MET A 141 -1.05 -8.60 14.43
C MET A 141 -1.51 -9.07 13.05
N LEU A 142 -2.81 -9.35 12.87
CA LEU A 142 -3.38 -9.62 11.54
C LEU A 142 -3.38 -8.36 10.66
N HIS A 143 -3.71 -7.19 11.23
CA HIS A 143 -3.86 -5.92 10.50
C HIS A 143 -2.54 -5.18 10.28
N TRP A 144 -1.51 -5.47 11.07
CA TRP A 144 -0.18 -4.85 11.01
C TRP A 144 0.96 -5.85 10.78
N GLY A 145 0.60 -7.12 10.53
CA GLY A 145 1.55 -8.18 10.26
C GLY A 145 1.90 -8.31 8.79
N ILE A 146 2.38 -9.50 8.41
CA ILE A 146 3.03 -9.77 7.13
C ILE A 146 2.14 -9.54 5.90
N ILE A 147 0.81 -9.65 6.01
CA ILE A 147 -0.11 -9.51 4.87
C ILE A 147 -0.12 -8.06 4.35
N PRO A 148 -0.41 -7.03 5.18
CA PRO A 148 -0.29 -5.63 4.75
C PRO A 148 1.10 -5.28 4.18
N TRP A 149 2.17 -5.75 4.82
CA TRP A 149 3.54 -5.52 4.32
C TRP A 149 3.78 -6.13 2.93
N ALA A 150 3.21 -7.30 2.66
CA ALA A 150 3.27 -7.90 1.33
C ALA A 150 2.50 -7.07 0.29
N ILE A 151 1.37 -6.46 0.66
CA ILE A 151 0.63 -5.54 -0.23
C ILE A 151 1.49 -4.33 -0.60
N TYR A 152 2.31 -3.80 0.31
CA TYR A 152 3.25 -2.71 0.02
C TYR A 152 4.45 -3.18 -0.82
N ALA A 153 4.97 -4.37 -0.55
CA ALA A 153 6.08 -4.93 -1.31
C ALA A 153 5.70 -5.24 -2.77
N LEU A 154 4.45 -5.64 -3.02
CA LEU A 154 3.94 -6.03 -4.34
C LEU A 154 4.20 -5.00 -5.45
N PRO A 155 3.84 -3.71 -5.32
CA PRO A 155 4.20 -2.68 -6.28
C PRO A 155 5.64 -2.16 -6.11
N ALA A 156 6.23 -2.22 -4.92
CA ALA A 156 7.57 -1.70 -4.66
C ALA A 156 8.64 -2.44 -5.47
N VAL A 157 8.57 -3.76 -5.57
CA VAL A 157 9.53 -4.59 -6.33
C VAL A 157 9.59 -4.21 -7.81
N PRO A 158 8.48 -4.21 -8.59
CA PRO A 158 8.54 -3.86 -10.00
C PRO A 158 8.87 -2.37 -10.21
N ILE A 159 8.46 -1.46 -9.32
CA ILE A 159 8.87 -0.05 -9.38
C ILE A 159 10.40 0.06 -9.23
N ALA A 160 10.97 -0.57 -8.20
CA ALA A 160 12.41 -0.59 -7.99
C ALA A 160 13.15 -1.24 -9.16
N TYR A 161 12.62 -2.32 -9.73
CA TYR A 161 13.19 -2.95 -10.91
C TYR A 161 13.21 -2.00 -12.12
N MET A 162 12.12 -1.27 -12.39
CA MET A 162 12.07 -0.34 -13.52
C MET A 162 13.02 0.84 -13.35
N LEU A 163 13.16 1.36 -12.14
CA LEU A 163 14.02 2.51 -11.86
C LEU A 163 15.50 2.14 -11.84
N TYR A 164 15.85 1.07 -11.12
CA TYR A 164 17.25 0.76 -10.81
C TYR A 164 17.86 -0.29 -11.74
N VAL A 165 17.05 -1.14 -12.38
CA VAL A 165 17.55 -2.16 -13.33
C VAL A 165 17.28 -1.76 -14.78
N ARG A 166 16.11 -1.18 -15.07
CA ARG A 166 15.74 -0.73 -16.43
C ARG A 166 16.01 0.76 -16.67
N GLU A 167 16.44 1.49 -15.65
CA GLU A 167 16.85 2.90 -15.72
C GLU A 167 15.78 3.80 -16.36
N TYR A 168 14.51 3.56 -16.03
CA TYR A 168 13.44 4.45 -16.48
C TYR A 168 13.60 5.83 -15.85
N PRO A 169 13.57 6.92 -16.65
CA PRO A 169 13.85 8.27 -16.17
C PRO A 169 12.72 8.89 -15.35
N VAL A 170 11.58 8.21 -15.22
CA VAL A 170 10.36 8.74 -14.58
C VAL A 170 9.78 7.75 -13.58
N LEU A 171 9.41 8.26 -12.40
CA LEU A 171 8.71 7.52 -11.35
C LEU A 171 7.20 7.43 -11.67
N ARG A 172 6.83 6.71 -12.73
CA ARG A 172 5.42 6.45 -13.08
C ARG A 172 5.08 5.00 -12.75
N ILE A 173 4.08 4.78 -11.90
CA ILE A 173 3.62 3.41 -11.56
C ILE A 173 3.20 2.65 -12.83
N SER A 174 2.60 3.34 -13.80
CA SER A 174 2.23 2.74 -15.09
C SER A 174 3.43 2.15 -15.84
N SER A 175 4.63 2.71 -15.67
CA SER A 175 5.83 2.18 -16.32
C SER A 175 6.19 0.78 -15.84
N ALA A 176 5.84 0.42 -14.60
CA ALA A 176 5.96 -0.95 -14.12
C ALA A 176 5.11 -1.96 -14.94
N CYS A 177 4.10 -1.49 -15.65
CA CYS A 177 3.24 -2.31 -16.50
C CYS A 177 3.69 -2.36 -17.98
N ASP A 178 4.68 -1.55 -18.41
CA ASP A 178 5.09 -1.46 -19.82
C ASP A 178 5.63 -2.80 -20.37
N GLY A 179 6.18 -3.65 -19.49
CA GLY A 179 6.61 -5.00 -19.88
C GLY A 179 5.47 -6.01 -20.07
N ALA A 180 4.27 -5.73 -19.57
CA ALA A 180 3.10 -6.60 -19.63
C ALA A 180 2.03 -6.09 -20.61
N LEU A 181 1.98 -4.78 -20.83
CA LEU A 181 1.06 -4.15 -21.78
C LEU A 181 1.70 -4.08 -23.17
N PRO A 182 0.93 -4.31 -24.25
CA PRO A 182 1.42 -4.03 -25.58
C PRO A 182 1.75 -2.55 -25.67
N THR A 183 3.03 -2.23 -25.81
CA THR A 183 3.47 -0.87 -26.12
C THR A 183 2.78 -0.49 -27.44
N LYS A 184 2.07 0.65 -27.47
CA LYS A 184 1.70 1.25 -28.75
C LYS A 184 3.00 1.38 -29.52
N ALA A 185 3.12 0.65 -30.63
CA ALA A 185 4.29 0.67 -31.48
C ALA A 185 4.75 2.11 -31.64
N GLU A 186 6.02 2.37 -31.35
CA GLU A 186 6.66 3.64 -31.65
C GLU A 186 6.37 3.95 -33.12
N THR A 187 5.42 4.84 -33.38
CA THR A 187 5.26 5.48 -34.68
C THR A 187 6.54 6.28 -34.89
N LYS A 188 7.42 5.71 -35.72
CA LYS A 188 8.54 6.38 -36.37
C LYS A 188 8.17 7.76 -36.89
#